data_AF-A0A7C6S8N1-F1
#
_entry.id   AF-A0A7C6S8N1-F1
#
_cell.length_a   1.000
_cell.length_b   1.000
_cell.length_c   1.000
_cell.angle_alpha   90.00
_cell.angle_beta   90.00
_cell.angle_gamma   90.00
#
_symmetry.space_group_name_H-M   'P 1'
#
loop_
_entity.id
_entity.type
_entity.pdbx_description
1 polymer ?
#
loop_
_entity_poly.entity_id
_entity_poly.type
_entity_poly.pdbx_seq_one_letter_code
_entity_poly.pdbx_strand_id
1 'polypeptide(L)' 'MDKMFNPFLTQLGVPMGLWAAILLIGSQMTSFAYPGADMLGQMGLARSKDIKSMIKLGLTIVAATVAYVLVLSLF' A
#
# COMPACT_ATOMS: atom_id res chain seq x y z
N MET A 1 8.43 10.67 12.15
CA MET A 1 7.80 11.24 10.93
C MET A 1 6.92 12.46 11.24
N ASP A 2 6.37 12.56 12.45
CA ASP A 2 5.63 13.75 12.98
C ASP A 2 6.39 15.07 13.05
N LYS A 3 7.66 15.10 12.67
CA LYS A 3 8.45 16.33 12.60
C LYS A 3 8.70 16.81 11.17
N MET A 4 8.55 15.93 10.18
CA MET A 4 8.80 16.27 8.77
C MET A 4 7.55 16.77 8.05
N PHE A 5 6.40 16.12 8.29
CA PHE A 5 5.16 16.44 7.57
C PHE A 5 4.11 17.16 8.42
N ASN A 6 4.25 17.16 9.74
CA ASN A 6 3.27 17.76 10.67
C ASN A 6 3.02 19.27 10.44
N PRO A 7 4.03 20.13 10.16
CA PRO A 7 3.78 21.54 9.85
C PRO A 7 2.96 21.73 8.56
N PHE A 8 3.11 20.84 7.59
CA PHE A 8 2.39 20.87 6.32
C PHE A 8 0.96 20.32 6.46
N LEU A 9 0.79 19.23 7.22
CA LEU A 9 -0.51 18.59 7.45
C LEU A 9 -1.44 19.45 8.31
N THR A 10 -0.88 20.16 9.29
CA THR A 10 -1.63 21.12 10.11
C THR A 10 -2.11 22.32 9.28
N GLN A 11 -1.33 22.75 8.28
CA GLN A 11 -1.76 23.80 7.33
C GLN A 11 -2.88 23.33 6.39
N LEU A 12 -2.87 22.06 5.94
CA LEU A 12 -3.96 21.50 5.12
C LEU A 12 -5.19 21.09 5.95
N GLY A 13 -5.13 21.11 7.28
CA GLY A 13 -6.20 20.63 8.15
C GLY A 13 -6.43 19.11 8.06
N VAL A 14 -5.42 18.34 7.67
CA VAL A 14 -5.54 16.88 7.54
C VAL A 14 -5.47 16.23 8.94
N PRO A 15 -6.45 15.39 9.31
CA PRO A 15 -6.40 14.65 10.56
C PRO A 15 -5.18 13.73 10.63
N MET A 16 -4.46 13.75 11.75
CA MET A 16 -3.28 12.90 11.96
C MET A 16 -3.57 11.39 11.83
N GLY A 17 -4.79 10.95 12.16
CA GLY A 17 -5.22 9.56 11.97
C GLY A 17 -5.30 9.15 10.49
N LEU A 18 -5.81 10.03 9.62
CA LEU A 18 -5.88 9.81 8.18
C LEU A 18 -4.46 9.77 7.58
N TRP A 19 -3.59 10.68 8.03
CA TRP A 19 -2.18 10.70 7.62
C TRP A 19 -1.44 9.40 8.00
N ALA A 20 -1.62 8.92 9.23
CA ALA A 20 -1.04 7.66 9.68
C ALA A 20 -1.52 6.48 8.82
N ALA A 21 -2.82 6.43 8.48
CA ALA A 21 -3.37 5.39 7.60
C ALA A 21 -2.74 5.43 6.20
N ILE A 22 -2.63 6.62 5.60
CA ILE A 22 -2.00 6.81 4.28
C ILE A 22 -0.54 6.33 4.29
N LEU A 23 0.21 6.67 5.33
CA LEU A 23 1.61 6.28 5.45
C LEU A 23 1.79 4.76 5.61
N LEU A 24 0.99 4.14 6.48
CA LEU A 24 1.05 2.69 6.71
C LEU A 24 0.70 1.89 5.45
N ILE A 25 -0.30 2.34 4.71
CA ILE A 25 -0.71 1.70 3.45
C ILE A 25 0.35 1.96 2.38
N GLY A 26 0.84 3.20 2.26
CA GLY A 26 1.88 3.59 1.32
C GLY A 26 3.19 2.84 1.49
N SER A 27 3.62 2.55 2.73
CA SER A 27 4.90 1.88 2.98
C SER A 27 4.93 0.43 2.52
N GLN A 28 3.78 -0.24 2.52
CA GLN A 28 3.67 -1.66 2.16
C GLN A 28 3.11 -1.90 0.74
N MET A 29 2.44 -0.91 0.13
CA MET A 29 1.79 -1.07 -1.18
C MET A 29 2.74 -1.51 -2.29
N THR A 30 3.95 -0.96 -2.35
CA THR A 30 4.95 -1.31 -3.38
C THR A 30 5.44 -2.75 -3.23
N SER A 31 5.49 -3.27 -2.01
CA SER A 31 5.85 -4.67 -1.74
C SER A 31 4.79 -5.66 -2.21
N PHE A 32 3.54 -5.22 -2.37
CA PHE A 32 2.46 -6.05 -2.94
C PHE A 32 2.33 -5.88 -4.45
N ALA A 33 2.60 -4.69 -4.99
CA ALA A 33 2.51 -4.40 -6.43
C ALA A 33 3.50 -5.21 -7.26
N TYR A 34 4.74 -5.34 -6.75
CA TYR A 34 5.80 -6.11 -7.39
C TYR A 34 6.14 -7.33 -6.55
N PRO A 35 6.25 -8.53 -7.17
CA PRO A 35 6.61 -9.74 -6.45
C PRO A 35 8.02 -9.60 -5.87
N GLY A 36 8.10 -9.35 -4.58
CA GLY A 36 9.34 -9.30 -3.81
C GLY A 36 9.90 -10.69 -3.50
N ALA A 37 10.98 -10.74 -2.72
CA ALA A 37 11.65 -11.99 -2.33
C ALA A 37 10.70 -12.99 -1.63
N ASP A 38 9.75 -12.49 -0.84
CA ASP A 38 8.78 -13.33 -0.12
C ASP A 38 7.80 -14.03 -1.09
N MET A 39 7.16 -13.27 -1.99
CA MET A 39 6.27 -13.84 -3.02
C MET A 39 7.01 -14.80 -3.96
N LEU A 40 8.26 -14.47 -4.36
CA LEU A 40 9.08 -15.35 -5.18
C LEU A 40 9.46 -16.65 -4.46
N GLY A 41 9.76 -16.58 -3.15
CA GLY A 41 10.03 -17.75 -2.32
C GLY A 41 8.82 -18.70 -2.27
N GLN A 42 7.63 -18.17 -2.00
CA GLN A 42 6.39 -18.96 -1.98
C GLN A 42 6.04 -19.53 -3.37
N MET A 43 6.23 -18.77 -4.45
CA MET A 43 6.07 -19.26 -5.81
C MET A 43 7.04 -20.41 -6.15
N GLY A 44 8.29 -20.32 -5.67
CA GLY A 44 9.30 -21.37 -5.83
C GLY A 44 8.91 -22.67 -5.12
N LEU A 45 8.40 -22.57 -3.89
CA LEU A 45 7.84 -23.71 -3.15
C LEU A 45 6.63 -24.33 -3.87
N ALA A 46 5.76 -23.49 -4.42
CA ALA A 46 4.59 -23.91 -5.18
C ALA A 46 4.92 -24.43 -6.61
N ARG A 47 6.19 -24.38 -7.05
CA ARG A 47 6.61 -24.64 -8.44
C ARG A 47 5.79 -23.84 -9.48
N SER A 48 5.32 -22.65 -9.13
CA SER A 48 4.56 -21.80 -10.04
C SER A 48 5.49 -20.85 -10.80
N LYS A 49 5.32 -20.77 -12.13
CA LYS A 49 6.00 -19.80 -12.99
C LYS A 49 5.11 -18.61 -13.37
N ASP A 50 3.90 -18.51 -12.81
CA ASP A 50 2.88 -17.54 -13.22
C ASP A 50 3.06 -16.17 -12.56
N ILE A 51 4.20 -15.53 -12.84
CA ILE A 51 4.55 -14.20 -12.34
C ILE A 51 3.53 -13.15 -12.80
N LYS A 52 3.00 -13.28 -14.03
CA LYS A 52 1.99 -12.37 -14.58
C LYS A 52 0.70 -12.36 -13.74
N SER A 53 0.26 -13.53 -13.28
CA SER A 53 -0.95 -13.65 -12.46
C SER A 53 -0.73 -13.06 -11.07
N MET A 54 0.47 -13.22 -10.51
CA MET A 54 0.84 -12.61 -9.23
C MET A 54 0.92 -11.08 -9.30
N ILE A 55 1.46 -10.52 -10.39
CA ILE A 55 1.49 -9.06 -10.58
C ILE A 55 0.06 -8.50 -10.72
N LYS A 56 -0.82 -9.18 -11.46
CA LYS A 56 -2.23 -8.76 -11.56
C LYS A 56 -2.92 -8.76 -10.20
N LEU A 57 -2.68 -9.78 -9.38
CA LEU A 57 -3.20 -9.86 -8.02
C LEU A 57 -2.64 -8.73 -7.13
N GLY A 58 -1.33 -8.48 -7.19
CA GLY A 58 -0.67 -7.39 -6.50
C GLY A 58 -1.25 -6.01 -6.84
N LEU A 59 -1.41 -5.73 -8.13
CA LEU A 59 -2.05 -4.49 -8.61
C LEU A 59 -3.52 -4.37 -8.21
N THR A 60 -4.25 -5.49 -8.18
CA THR A 60 -5.65 -5.51 -7.74
C THR A 60 -5.77 -5.17 -6.26
N ILE A 61 -4.88 -5.71 -5.42
CA ILE A 61 -4.83 -5.36 -4.00
C ILE A 61 -4.53 -3.88 -3.83
N VAL A 62 -3.51 -3.35 -4.50
CA VAL A 62 -3.17 -1.92 -4.46
C VAL A 62 -4.36 -1.04 -4.84
N ALA A 63 -5.07 -1.38 -5.92
CA ALA A 63 -6.27 -0.64 -6.33
C ALA A 63 -7.37 -0.66 -5.24
N ALA A 64 -7.59 -1.82 -4.60
CA ALA A 64 -8.56 -1.95 -3.52
C ALA A 64 -8.16 -1.14 -2.27
N THR A 65 -6.89 -1.13 -1.87
CA THR A 65 -6.42 -0.33 -0.73
C THR A 65 -6.50 1.17 -1.00
N VAL A 66 -6.19 1.60 -2.24
CA VAL A 66 -6.37 3.01 -2.64
C VAL A 66 -7.85 3.41 -2.57
N ALA A 67 -8.76 2.57 -3.08
CA ALA A 67 -10.19 2.81 -2.98
C ALA A 67 -10.66 2.90 -1.51
N TYR A 68 -10.14 2.04 -0.63
CA TYR A 68 -10.43 2.09 0.80
C TYR A 68 -10.01 3.42 1.44
N VAL A 69 -8.80 3.91 1.14
CA VAL A 69 -8.31 5.20 1.65
C VAL A 69 -9.15 6.36 1.12
N LEU A 70 -9.58 6.31 -0.14
CA LEU A 70 -10.46 7.33 -0.71
C LEU A 70 -11.80 7.37 0.01
N VAL A 71 -12.42 6.22 0.27
CA VAL A 71 -13.66 6.15 1.06
C VAL A 71 -13.43 6.69 2.47
N LEU A 72 -12.33 6.29 3.13
CA LEU A 72 -11.97 6.77 4.46
C LEU A 72 -11.76 8.29 4.49
N SER A 73 -11.27 8.90 3.41
CA SER A 73 -11.07 10.36 3.34
C SER A 73 -12.36 11.17 3.23
N LEU A 74 -13.49 10.52 2.91
CA LEU A 74 -14.80 11.16 2.80
C LEU A 74 -15.56 11.21 4.13
N PHE A 75 -15.07 10.51 5.16
CA PHE A 75 -15.65 10.45 6.51
C PHE A 75 -14.73 11.14 7.53
#